data_AF-A0AAC8YSK0-F1
#
_entry.id   AF-A0AAC8YSK0-F1
#
_cell.length_a   1.000
_cell.length_b   1.000
_cell.length_c   1.000
_cell.angle_alpha   90.00
_cell.angle_beta   90.00
_cell.angle_gamma   90.00
#
_symmetry.space_group_name_H-M   'P 1'
#
loop_
_entity.id
_entity.type
_entity.pdbx_description
1 polymer ?
#
loop_
_entity_poly.entity_id
_entity_poly.type
_entity_poly.pdbx_seq_one_letter_code
_entity_poly.pdbx_strand_id
1 'polypeptide(L)'
;MLSVLIETRDDEEGLARTLAALVGGAVEGVVREVIVCDLGSTDQTHYVAEHAGCAYLAKGGIQAGIAQARSDWLLLLEPGARLAEGWTEDAVRHMSRLTMAARFTRSRASNRPFWERVTSRPRALEQGLVITRKQAAVLGRNGADAEGIARGLAMKTLDAEIVVAPR
;
A
#
# COMPACT_ATOMS: atom_id res chain seq x y z
N MET A 1 -12.58 -8.54 0.81
CA MET A 1 -11.43 -8.63 1.72
C MET A 1 -10.16 -8.36 0.93
N LEU A 2 -9.18 -7.75 1.58
CA LEU A 2 -7.91 -7.28 1.00
C LEU A 2 -6.72 -7.96 1.68
N SER A 3 -5.68 -8.25 0.92
CA SER A 3 -4.34 -8.46 1.46
C SER A 3 -3.54 -7.17 1.24
N VAL A 4 -2.98 -6.61 2.31
CA VAL A 4 -2.19 -5.38 2.23
C VAL A 4 -0.72 -5.75 2.05
N LEU A 5 -0.04 -5.11 1.10
CA LEU A 5 1.38 -5.32 0.86
C LEU A 5 2.12 -3.99 1.08
N ILE A 6 3.17 -4.03 1.89
CA ILE A 6 4.02 -2.87 2.17
C ILE A 6 5.45 -3.26 1.86
N GLU A 7 6.03 -2.67 0.82
CA GLU A 7 7.45 -2.84 0.51
C GLU A 7 8.26 -1.79 1.26
N THR A 8 9.28 -2.22 2.01
CA THR A 8 9.99 -1.35 2.95
C THR A 8 11.50 -1.64 2.99
N ARG A 9 12.27 -0.62 3.40
CA ARG A 9 13.71 -0.72 3.66
C ARG A 9 14.13 0.35 4.67
N ASP A 10 14.60 -0.09 5.83
CA ASP A 10 15.09 0.78 6.90
C ASP A 10 14.08 1.90 7.29
N ASP A 11 12.79 1.57 7.40
CA ASP A 11 11.72 2.51 7.76
C ASP A 11 10.75 1.94 8.81
N GLU A 12 11.29 1.58 9.97
CA GLU A 12 10.52 1.08 11.12
C GLU A 12 9.40 2.03 11.58
N GLU A 13 9.65 3.35 11.60
CA GLU A 13 8.67 4.36 12.06
C GLU A 13 7.56 4.57 11.02
N GLY A 14 7.90 4.66 9.74
CA GLY A 14 6.94 4.74 8.65
C GLY A 14 6.06 3.49 8.61
N LEU A 15 6.66 2.31 8.70
CA LEU A 15 5.93 1.06 8.76
C LEU A 15 4.95 1.05 9.93
N ALA A 16 5.40 1.38 11.15
CA ALA A 16 4.53 1.42 12.33
C ALA A 16 3.34 2.37 12.15
N ARG A 17 3.56 3.56 11.57
CA ARG A 17 2.51 4.53 11.28
C ARG A 17 1.47 4.00 10.30
N THR A 18 1.90 3.31 9.24
CA THR A 18 0.98 2.69 8.27
C THR A 18 0.20 1.55 8.89
N LEU A 19 0.86 0.67 9.65
CA LEU A 19 0.21 -0.45 10.32
C LEU A 19 -0.86 0.02 11.32
N ALA A 20 -0.58 1.09 12.08
CA ALA A 20 -1.57 1.70 12.98
C ALA A 20 -2.84 2.17 12.23
N ALA A 21 -2.69 2.74 11.03
CA ALA A 21 -3.83 3.18 10.21
C ALA A 21 -4.67 2.01 9.65
N LEU A 22 -4.11 0.80 9.60
CA LEU A 22 -4.80 -0.40 9.11
C LEU A 22 -5.59 -1.15 10.19
N VAL A 23 -5.39 -0.82 11.47
CA VAL A 23 -6.06 -1.50 12.60
C VAL A 23 -7.58 -1.50 12.45
N GLY A 24 -8.17 -0.35 12.10
CA GLY A 24 -9.62 -0.26 11.87
C GLY A 24 -10.10 -1.23 10.79
N GLY A 25 -9.38 -1.31 9.66
CA GLY A 25 -9.71 -2.24 8.59
C GLY A 25 -9.53 -3.71 8.94
N ALA A 26 -8.61 -4.04 9.86
CA ALA A 26 -8.46 -5.40 10.39
C ALA A 26 -9.62 -5.75 11.34
N VAL A 27 -10.02 -4.83 12.22
CA VAL A 27 -11.16 -5.00 13.15
C VAL A 27 -12.47 -5.16 12.38
N GLU A 28 -12.68 -4.39 11.32
CA GLU A 28 -13.85 -4.50 10.44
C GLU A 28 -13.83 -5.75 9.54
N GLY A 29 -12.74 -6.53 9.55
CA GLY A 29 -12.58 -7.73 8.72
C GLY A 29 -12.36 -7.45 7.23
N VAL A 30 -12.09 -6.20 6.86
CA VAL A 30 -11.80 -5.80 5.47
C VAL A 30 -10.35 -6.17 5.10
N VAL A 31 -9.40 -5.93 6.01
CA VAL A 31 -8.00 -6.34 5.90
C VAL A 31 -7.85 -7.74 6.44
N ARG A 32 -7.55 -8.69 5.56
CA ARG A 32 -7.37 -10.11 5.91
C ARG A 32 -5.98 -10.38 6.49
N GLU A 33 -4.98 -9.74 5.92
CA GLU A 33 -3.58 -9.90 6.31
C GLU A 33 -2.78 -8.69 5.81
N VAL A 34 -1.64 -8.45 6.44
CA VAL A 34 -0.63 -7.51 5.98
C VAL A 34 0.67 -8.29 5.75
N ILE A 35 1.27 -8.08 4.58
CA ILE A 35 2.53 -8.71 4.16
C ILE A 35 3.56 -7.60 3.99
N VAL A 36 4.57 -7.60 4.85
CA VAL A 36 5.71 -6.70 4.79
C VAL A 36 6.80 -7.34 3.93
N CYS A 37 7.10 -6.70 2.80
CA CYS A 37 8.11 -7.13 1.84
C CYS A 37 9.37 -6.31 2.06
N ASP A 38 10.35 -6.89 2.75
CA ASP A 38 11.58 -6.22 3.10
C ASP A 38 12.62 -6.29 1.98
N LEU A 39 13.34 -5.19 1.78
CA LEU A 39 14.41 -5.06 0.78
C LEU A 39 15.81 -5.03 1.40
N GLY A 40 15.99 -5.70 2.54
CA GLY A 40 17.26 -5.83 3.25
C GLY A 40 17.48 -4.77 4.32
N SER A 41 16.47 -4.56 5.17
CA SER A 41 16.58 -3.65 6.32
C SER A 41 17.61 -4.15 7.34
N THR A 42 18.23 -3.20 8.02
CA THR A 42 19.21 -3.36 9.08
C THR A 42 18.77 -2.72 10.40
N ASP A 43 17.65 -2.00 10.37
CA ASP A 43 16.95 -1.45 11.53
C ASP A 43 16.00 -2.48 12.19
N GLN A 44 15.06 -2.02 13.01
CA GLN A 44 14.09 -2.87 13.72
C GLN A 44 12.80 -3.13 12.90
N THR A 45 12.81 -2.93 11.59
CA THR A 45 11.64 -3.15 10.71
C THR A 45 11.03 -4.55 10.89
N HIS A 46 11.86 -5.60 11.04
CA HIS A 46 11.35 -6.96 11.25
C HIS A 46 10.58 -7.11 12.56
N TYR A 47 11.06 -6.49 13.65
CA TYR A 47 10.36 -6.52 14.93
C TYR A 47 9.04 -5.75 14.87
N VAL A 48 8.98 -4.62 14.14
CA VAL A 48 7.72 -3.89 13.94
C VAL A 48 6.68 -4.78 13.25
N ALA A 49 7.08 -5.47 12.18
CA ALA A 49 6.20 -6.39 11.46
C ALA A 49 5.75 -7.57 12.34
N GLU A 50 6.69 -8.19 13.07
CA GLU A 50 6.42 -9.34 13.94
C GLU A 50 5.46 -8.98 15.09
N HIS A 51 5.73 -7.89 15.82
CA HIS A 51 4.87 -7.45 16.92
C HIS A 51 3.47 -7.03 16.46
N ALA A 52 3.34 -6.53 15.23
CA ALA A 52 2.05 -6.21 14.62
C ALA A 52 1.32 -7.44 14.06
N GLY A 53 1.91 -8.64 14.13
CA GLY A 53 1.33 -9.88 13.60
C GLY A 53 1.29 -9.93 12.07
N CYS A 54 2.16 -9.19 11.40
CA CYS A 54 2.25 -9.17 9.93
C CYS A 54 3.07 -10.36 9.43
N ALA A 55 2.78 -10.84 8.22
CA ALA A 55 3.69 -11.73 7.52
C ALA A 55 4.91 -10.92 7.07
N TYR A 56 6.12 -11.39 7.37
CA TYR A 56 7.36 -10.71 7.02
C TYR A 56 8.15 -11.52 5.99
N LEU A 57 8.53 -10.87 4.89
CA LEU A 57 9.30 -11.46 3.80
C LEU A 57 10.65 -10.75 3.69
N ALA A 58 11.71 -11.38 4.18
CA ALA A 58 13.08 -10.85 4.13
C ALA A 58 13.68 -10.79 2.71
N LYS A 59 13.07 -11.50 1.74
CA LYS A 59 13.58 -11.64 0.36
C LYS A 59 12.43 -11.78 -0.63
N GLY A 60 12.70 -11.43 -1.89
CA GLY A 60 11.76 -11.60 -3.01
C GLY A 60 10.84 -10.39 -3.26
N GLY A 61 10.88 -9.39 -2.38
CA GLY A 61 10.18 -8.11 -2.56
C GLY A 61 8.68 -8.27 -2.78
N ILE A 62 8.09 -7.27 -3.44
CA ILE A 62 6.65 -7.24 -3.69
C ILE A 62 6.13 -8.46 -4.45
N GLN A 63 6.93 -9.06 -5.35
CA GLN A 63 6.51 -10.25 -6.10
C GLN A 63 6.22 -11.44 -5.18
N ALA A 64 7.10 -11.69 -4.21
CA ALA A 64 6.89 -12.75 -3.23
C ALA A 64 5.65 -12.47 -2.38
N GLY A 65 5.42 -11.21 -2.02
CA GLY A 65 4.20 -10.78 -1.33
C GLY A 65 2.93 -11.05 -2.14
N ILE A 66 2.93 -10.72 -3.43
CA ILE A 66 1.79 -10.97 -4.35
C ILE A 66 1.49 -12.46 -4.46
N ALA A 67 2.53 -13.29 -4.52
CA ALA A 67 2.40 -14.75 -4.58
C ALA A 67 1.86 -15.34 -3.27
N GLN A 68 2.27 -14.80 -2.11
CA GLN A 68 1.81 -15.24 -0.78
C GLN A 68 0.41 -14.75 -0.42
N ALA A 69 -0.03 -13.63 -1.00
CA ALA A 69 -1.32 -13.01 -0.70
C ALA A 69 -2.51 -13.96 -0.90
N ARG A 70 -3.36 -14.04 0.12
CA ARG A 70 -4.52 -14.93 0.21
C ARG A 70 -5.81 -14.32 -0.34
N SER A 71 -5.84 -13.00 -0.53
CA SER A 71 -7.01 -12.29 -1.07
C SER A 71 -6.89 -12.04 -2.57
N ASP A 72 -8.03 -11.93 -3.26
CA ASP A 72 -8.05 -11.60 -4.69
C ASP A 72 -7.83 -10.11 -4.98
N TRP A 73 -8.05 -9.25 -3.98
CA TRP A 73 -7.72 -7.84 -4.03
C TRP A 73 -6.52 -7.54 -3.14
N LEU A 74 -5.63 -6.72 -3.68
CA LEU A 74 -4.43 -6.24 -3.02
C LEU A 74 -4.53 -4.74 -2.80
N LEU A 75 -3.99 -4.30 -1.67
CA LEU A 75 -3.75 -2.89 -1.37
C LEU A 75 -2.25 -2.70 -1.15
N LEU A 76 -1.59 -1.99 -2.06
CA LEU A 76 -0.17 -1.66 -1.94
C LEU A 76 -0.04 -0.25 -1.35
N LEU A 77 0.79 -0.10 -0.33
CA LEU A 77 1.04 1.16 0.38
C LEU A 77 2.54 1.40 0.57
N GLU A 78 2.93 2.67 0.54
CA GLU A 78 4.27 3.09 0.99
C GLU A 78 4.31 3.10 2.54
N PRO A 79 5.44 2.73 3.16
CA PRO A 79 5.62 2.91 4.60
C PRO A 79 5.49 4.41 4.93
N GLY A 80 4.75 4.72 5.99
CA GLY A 80 4.40 6.08 6.42
C GLY A 80 3.09 6.62 5.85
N ALA A 81 2.50 5.98 4.83
CA ALA A 81 1.20 6.37 4.31
C ALA A 81 0.07 6.00 5.28
N ARG A 82 -0.94 6.88 5.42
CA ARG A 82 -2.06 6.68 6.36
C ARG A 82 -3.39 6.93 5.66
N LEU A 83 -4.26 5.94 5.69
CA LEU A 83 -5.61 6.05 5.15
C LEU A 83 -6.52 6.80 6.13
N ALA A 84 -7.36 7.68 5.60
CA ALA A 84 -8.32 8.44 6.40
C ALA A 84 -9.48 7.56 6.88
N GLU A 85 -10.21 8.02 7.88
CA GLU A 85 -11.41 7.34 8.38
C GLU A 85 -12.43 7.06 7.25
N GLY A 86 -13.11 5.92 7.31
CA GLY A 86 -14.09 5.50 6.30
C GLY A 86 -13.48 4.93 5.00
N TRP A 87 -12.14 4.80 4.91
CA TRP A 87 -11.50 4.27 3.69
C TRP A 87 -11.96 2.84 3.33
N THR A 88 -12.28 2.03 4.33
CA THR A 88 -12.70 0.64 4.19
C THR A 88 -14.02 0.52 3.42
N GLU A 89 -14.99 1.38 3.75
CA GLU A 89 -16.30 1.41 3.10
C GLU A 89 -16.19 1.72 1.60
N ASP A 90 -15.38 2.72 1.25
CA ASP A 90 -15.18 3.11 -0.14
C ASP A 90 -14.37 2.06 -0.92
N ALA A 91 -13.34 1.49 -0.30
CA ALA A 91 -12.59 0.37 -0.88
C ALA A 91 -13.50 -0.83 -1.15
N VAL A 92 -14.36 -1.21 -0.20
CA VAL A 92 -15.33 -2.30 -0.37
C VAL A 92 -16.33 -1.99 -1.47
N ARG A 93 -16.88 -0.78 -1.51
CA ARG A 93 -17.80 -0.31 -2.56
C ARG A 93 -17.16 -0.35 -3.95
N HIS A 94 -15.88 0.00 -4.05
CA HIS A 94 -15.14 -0.09 -5.30
C HIS A 94 -14.92 -1.54 -5.74
N MET A 95 -14.42 -2.37 -4.83
CA MET A 95 -14.17 -3.80 -5.08
C MET A 95 -15.44 -4.56 -5.48
N SER A 96 -16.59 -4.24 -4.88
CA SER A 96 -17.87 -4.90 -5.17
C SER A 96 -18.38 -4.62 -6.59
N ARG A 97 -17.90 -3.55 -7.23
CA ARG A 97 -18.22 -3.21 -8.62
C ARG A 97 -17.28 -3.89 -9.63
N LEU A 98 -16.25 -4.62 -9.16
CA LEU A 98 -15.25 -5.33 -9.97
C LEU A 98 -14.67 -4.49 -11.12
N THR A 99 -14.37 -3.23 -10.83
CA THR A 99 -13.83 -2.30 -11.82
C THR A 99 -12.32 -2.46 -11.99
N MET A 100 -11.71 -1.51 -12.69
CA MET A 100 -10.26 -1.36 -12.81
C MET A 100 -9.55 -1.06 -11.46
N ALA A 101 -8.23 -1.00 -11.52
CA ALA A 101 -7.39 -0.56 -10.40
C ALA A 101 -7.78 0.84 -9.91
N ALA A 102 -7.43 1.15 -8.68
CA ALA A 102 -7.74 2.43 -8.06
C ALA A 102 -6.64 2.95 -7.16
N ARG A 103 -6.72 4.25 -6.87
CA ARG A 103 -5.85 4.98 -5.93
C ARG A 103 -6.70 5.86 -5.03
N PHE A 104 -6.21 6.20 -3.85
CA PHE A 104 -6.92 7.08 -2.91
C PHE A 104 -6.76 8.56 -3.29
N THR A 105 -7.67 9.41 -2.84
CA THR A 105 -7.52 10.86 -2.99
C THR A 105 -6.44 11.36 -2.02
N ARG A 106 -5.49 12.18 -2.49
CA ARG A 106 -4.50 12.78 -1.57
C ARG A 106 -5.22 13.73 -0.62
N SER A 107 -5.04 13.52 0.69
CA SER A 107 -5.61 14.37 1.71
C SER A 107 -5.04 15.78 1.66
N ARG A 108 -5.88 16.78 1.93
CA ARG A 108 -5.48 18.19 2.00
C ARG A 108 -4.43 18.46 3.08
N ALA A 109 -4.41 17.67 4.15
CA ALA A 109 -3.39 17.74 5.20
C ALA A 109 -1.98 17.38 4.69
N SER A 110 -1.89 16.73 3.52
CA SER A 110 -0.65 16.36 2.84
C SER A 110 -0.36 17.27 1.63
N ASN A 111 -1.06 18.40 1.49
CA ASN A 111 -0.85 19.31 0.37
C ASN A 111 0.54 19.95 0.45
N ARG A 112 1.37 19.63 -0.54
CA ARG A 112 2.63 20.33 -0.75
C ARG A 112 2.39 21.76 -1.22
N PRO A 113 3.16 22.73 -0.72
CA PRO A 113 3.25 24.06 -1.31
C PRO A 113 3.49 23.96 -2.82
N PHE A 114 2.99 24.92 -3.60
CA PHE A 114 3.05 24.86 -5.06
C PHE A 114 4.49 24.74 -5.62
N TRP A 115 5.49 25.26 -4.90
CA TRP A 115 6.89 25.24 -5.31
C TRP A 115 7.53 23.86 -5.23
N GLU A 116 7.17 23.03 -4.24
CA GLU A 116 7.63 21.63 -4.15
C GLU A 116 7.02 20.74 -5.24
N ARG A 117 5.87 21.12 -5.79
CA ARG A 117 5.21 20.40 -6.89
C ARG A 117 5.97 20.51 -8.21
N VAL A 118 6.78 21.56 -8.39
CA VAL A 118 7.52 21.81 -9.64
C VAL A 118 8.83 21.01 -9.70
N THR A 119 9.44 20.71 -8.55
CA THR A 119 10.77 20.08 -8.48
C THR A 119 10.73 18.56 -8.29
N SER A 120 9.54 17.99 -8.14
CA SER A 120 9.35 16.63 -7.63
C SER A 120 8.63 15.74 -8.63
N ARG A 121 9.29 14.66 -9.08
CA ARG A 121 8.57 13.57 -9.75
C ARG A 121 7.56 12.94 -8.77
N PRO A 122 6.28 12.77 -9.15
CA PRO A 122 5.30 12.09 -8.30
C PRO A 122 5.67 10.61 -8.18
N ARG A 123 5.63 10.06 -6.96
CA ARG A 123 5.83 8.62 -6.74
C ARG A 123 4.55 7.92 -7.14
N ALA A 124 4.64 6.88 -7.99
CA ALA A 124 3.42 6.26 -8.54
C ALA A 124 2.53 5.61 -7.46
N LEU A 125 3.13 5.21 -6.33
CA LEU A 125 2.45 4.59 -5.19
C LEU A 125 2.07 5.59 -4.08
N GLU A 126 2.31 6.90 -4.25
CA GLU A 126 2.09 7.88 -3.17
C GLU A 126 0.65 7.92 -2.66
N GLN A 127 -0.31 7.58 -3.53
CA GLN A 127 -1.74 7.57 -3.24
C GLN A 127 -2.27 6.16 -2.91
N GLY A 128 -1.39 5.18 -2.72
CA GLY A 128 -1.74 3.77 -2.61
C GLY A 128 -2.29 3.18 -3.91
N LEU A 129 -2.31 1.86 -4.01
CA LEU A 129 -2.83 1.13 -5.15
C LEU A 129 -3.75 -0.01 -4.70
N VAL A 130 -5.00 0.05 -5.13
CA VAL A 130 -5.97 -1.05 -5.03
C VAL A 130 -6.03 -1.77 -6.37
N ILE A 131 -5.69 -3.05 -6.41
CA ILE A 131 -5.58 -3.82 -7.65
C ILE A 131 -5.94 -5.29 -7.41
N THR A 132 -6.36 -6.01 -8.46
CA THR A 132 -6.55 -7.45 -8.34
C THR A 132 -5.20 -8.17 -8.29
N ARG A 133 -5.12 -9.25 -7.51
CA ARG A 133 -3.93 -10.10 -7.39
C ARG A 133 -3.49 -10.65 -8.75
N LYS A 134 -4.43 -10.98 -9.63
CA LYS A 134 -4.14 -11.43 -11.00
C LYS A 134 -3.43 -10.36 -11.82
N GLN A 135 -3.91 -9.11 -11.78
CA GLN A 135 -3.26 -8.00 -12.50
C GLN A 135 -1.89 -7.68 -11.90
N ALA A 136 -1.78 -7.61 -10.57
CA ALA A 136 -0.52 -7.40 -9.88
C ALA A 136 0.52 -8.47 -10.24
N ALA A 137 0.11 -9.74 -10.29
CA ALA A 137 0.98 -10.86 -10.69
C ALA A 137 1.42 -10.81 -12.16
N VAL A 138 0.68 -10.13 -13.05
CA VAL A 138 1.10 -9.90 -14.44
C VAL A 138 2.07 -8.73 -14.53
N LEU A 139 1.75 -7.61 -13.88
CA LEU A 139 2.59 -6.41 -13.86
C LEU A 139 3.90 -6.64 -13.11
N GLY A 140 3.90 -7.52 -12.12
CA GLY A 140 5.07 -7.86 -11.34
C GLY A 140 6.16 -8.57 -12.14
N ARG A 141 5.85 -9.41 -13.14
CA ARG A 141 6.69 -10.51 -13.69
C ARG A 141 8.15 -10.18 -14.08
N ASN A 142 8.51 -8.91 -14.25
CA ASN A 142 9.85 -8.48 -14.65
C ASN A 142 10.68 -7.89 -13.49
N GLY A 143 10.47 -8.36 -12.26
CA GLY A 143 11.17 -7.84 -11.08
C GLY A 143 10.79 -6.39 -10.75
N ALA A 144 9.58 -5.97 -11.15
CA ALA A 144 9.07 -4.65 -10.81
C ALA A 144 8.86 -4.56 -9.29
N ASP A 145 9.36 -3.47 -8.70
CA ASP A 145 9.06 -3.04 -7.35
C ASP A 145 7.60 -2.55 -7.25
N ALA A 146 7.15 -2.27 -6.03
CA ALA A 146 5.77 -1.83 -5.79
C ALA A 146 5.40 -0.57 -6.59
N GLU A 147 6.37 0.34 -6.78
CA GLU A 147 6.19 1.56 -7.58
C GLU A 147 6.05 1.25 -9.08
N GLY A 148 6.86 0.31 -9.60
CA GLY A 148 6.80 -0.15 -10.98
C GLY A 148 5.44 -0.76 -11.35
N ILE A 149 4.78 -1.44 -10.41
CA ILE A 149 3.42 -1.98 -10.61
C ILE A 149 2.40 -0.87 -10.76
N ALA A 150 2.53 0.21 -9.99
CA ALA A 150 1.61 1.35 -10.06
C ALA A 150 1.83 2.24 -11.31
N ARG A 151 3.04 2.23 -11.87
CA ARG A 151 3.43 3.16 -12.93
C ARG A 151 2.66 2.89 -14.24
N GLY A 152 2.04 3.94 -14.79
CA GLY A 152 1.38 3.90 -16.09
C GLY A 152 0.05 3.12 -16.12
N LEU A 153 -0.44 2.66 -14.98
CA LEU A 153 -1.72 1.96 -14.88
C LEU A 153 -2.89 2.95 -14.94
N ALA A 154 -3.90 2.65 -15.75
CA ALA A 154 -5.15 3.38 -15.70
C ALA A 154 -5.87 3.06 -14.39
N MET A 155 -6.17 4.10 -13.58
CA MET A 155 -6.76 3.95 -12.26
C MET A 155 -7.97 4.87 -12.06
N LYS A 156 -8.95 4.40 -11.29
CA LYS A 156 -9.98 5.26 -10.72
C LYS A 156 -9.47 5.91 -9.42
N THR A 157 -9.79 7.18 -9.21
CA THR A 157 -9.56 7.82 -7.90
C THR A 157 -10.75 7.54 -6.99
N LEU A 158 -10.48 7.02 -5.79
CA LEU A 158 -11.43 6.79 -4.71
C LEU A 158 -11.74 8.09 -3.96
N ASP A 159 -12.93 8.20 -3.38
CA ASP A 159 -13.32 9.36 -2.57
C ASP A 159 -12.59 9.31 -1.21
N ALA A 160 -12.26 8.10 -0.74
CA ALA A 160 -11.43 7.91 0.45
C ALA A 160 -10.06 8.59 0.32
N GLU A 161 -9.65 9.25 1.39
CA GLU A 161 -8.41 10.01 1.42
C GLU A 161 -7.21 9.22 1.96
N ILE A 162 -6.01 9.61 1.54
CA ILE A 162 -4.73 9.15 2.06
C ILE A 162 -3.81 10.32 2.38
N VAL A 163 -3.23 10.31 3.58
CA VAL A 163 -2.06 11.13 3.90
C VAL A 163 -0.85 10.38 3.36
N VAL A 164 -0.15 10.98 2.41
CA VAL A 164 0.97 10.30 1.74
C VAL A 164 2.16 10.16 2.68
N ALA A 165 2.97 9.13 2.45
CA ALA A 165 4.22 8.95 3.19
C ALA A 165 5.13 10.19 3.04
N PRO A 166 5.85 10.59 4.08
CA PRO A 166 6.89 11.61 3.96
C PRO A 166 7.98 11.16 2.95
N ARG A 167 8.86 12.10 2.60
CA ARG A 167 10.02 11.79 1.78
C ARG A 167 11.23 11.49 2.63
#